data_AF-A0A2A2WGM2-F1
#
_entry.id   AF-A0A2A2WGM2-F1
#
_cell.length_a   1.000
_cell.length_b   1.000
_cell.length_c   1.000
_cell.angle_alpha   90.00
_cell.angle_beta   90.00
_cell.angle_gamma   90.00
#
_symmetry.space_group_name_H-M   'P 1'
#
loop_
_entity.id
_entity.type
_entity.pdbx_description
1 polymer ?
#
loop_
_entity_poly.entity_id
_entity_poly.type
_entity_poly.pdbx_seq_one_letter_code
_entity_poly.pdbx_strand_id
1 'polypeptide(L)'
;MSETKIETTVHGMMAEFTTVDSLLSACRRIRDAGYTKTDAYTPFPVHGIDKALGIKPTALPWICLIAGATGTCIALVMQIWMNSIDYKYIISGKPYISLPAFIPVAFELTILLASFGAFFGMWALNGLPKFSNPMFTDPRFDRATDDRFFLYVDASDERYDPSGVRNLLADTGSDYINEVVEDDSPKEVPKPVFLIWGLAVAASLVPLICILTMRVTNSSKPRFHVFFDMDFSPSKDAQQVTSLFADNRAMRSDVPGTVARGQMEESLDMLTGIDVEALTMSDPPRVQRLVRAYMLADDEAKAEEKEAVEAAEAAPASVMDTTPWVEKNPLTVDAELLAQGRQQFEIYCSVCHGMDGYGNGLVARRAQSINAPTWVPPASMHQETLYADKYPDGKLFSTISNGIRKMPGYAGQIKLKDRWAIVAYVRALQKSQNASMDLVPESEKAAVEAAVADVKAELKRQAEEAEKAAAARKQTQS
;
A
#
# COMPACT_ATOMS: atom_id res chain seq x y z
N MET A 1 53.69 -50.55 33.62
CA MET A 1 52.76 -49.47 33.28
C MET A 1 52.91 -49.25 31.78
N SER A 2 51.98 -49.78 30.97
CA SER A 2 52.01 -49.59 29.53
C SER A 2 51.61 -48.15 29.23
N GLU A 3 52.51 -47.39 28.60
CA GLU A 3 52.18 -46.13 27.95
C GLU A 3 51.17 -46.43 26.84
N THR A 4 49.89 -46.27 27.13
CA THR A 4 48.85 -46.26 26.10
C THR A 4 49.03 -44.97 25.33
N LYS A 5 49.77 -45.02 24.22
CA LYS A 5 49.77 -43.98 23.19
C LYS A 5 48.32 -43.82 22.76
N ILE A 6 47.62 -42.81 23.26
CA ILE A 6 46.35 -42.38 22.70
C ILE A 6 46.73 -41.82 21.33
N GLU A 7 46.46 -42.58 20.25
CA GLU A 7 46.60 -42.05 18.89
C GLU A 7 45.56 -40.94 18.71
N THR A 8 45.99 -39.70 18.91
CA THR A 8 45.13 -38.55 18.74
C THR A 8 44.83 -38.39 17.25
N THR A 9 43.56 -38.53 16.87
CA THR A 9 43.14 -38.39 15.48
C THR A 9 43.21 -36.91 15.08
N VAL A 10 43.89 -36.59 13.99
CA VAL A 10 44.01 -35.22 13.46
C VAL A 10 42.88 -34.97 12.46
N HIS A 11 42.05 -33.96 12.72
CA HIS A 11 40.94 -33.56 11.84
C HIS A 11 41.36 -32.60 10.75
N GLY A 12 42.43 -31.84 10.95
CA GLY A 12 42.91 -30.88 9.98
C GLY A 12 43.94 -29.93 10.55
N MET A 13 44.16 -28.82 9.84
CA MET A 13 45.08 -27.77 10.26
C MET A 13 44.39 -26.42 10.18
N MET A 14 44.62 -25.57 11.17
CA MET A 14 44.09 -24.21 11.22
C MET A 14 45.18 -23.16 11.34
N ALA A 15 44.89 -21.97 10.82
CA ALA A 15 45.75 -20.80 10.87
C ALA A 15 44.99 -19.57 11.38
N GLU A 16 45.62 -18.79 12.27
CA GLU A 16 45.08 -17.54 12.81
C GLU A 16 45.51 -16.34 11.96
N PHE A 17 44.60 -15.39 11.77
CA PHE A 17 44.81 -14.13 11.07
C PHE A 17 44.26 -12.96 11.89
N THR A 18 44.89 -11.79 11.73
CA THR A 18 44.55 -10.57 12.47
C THR A 18 43.66 -9.61 11.69
N THR A 19 43.58 -9.77 10.37
CA THR A 19 42.82 -8.87 9.48
C THR A 19 42.01 -9.66 8.45
N VAL A 20 40.93 -9.06 7.97
CA VAL A 20 40.09 -9.62 6.89
C VAL A 20 40.89 -9.81 5.59
N ASP A 21 41.78 -8.87 5.25
CA ASP A 21 42.55 -8.92 4.00
C ASP A 21 43.56 -10.06 3.98
N SER A 22 44.21 -10.33 5.12
CA SER A 22 45.15 -11.46 5.25
C SER A 22 44.41 -12.79 5.13
N LEU A 23 43.26 -12.94 5.80
CA LEU A 23 42.40 -14.12 5.65
C LEU A 23 41.95 -14.32 4.20
N LEU A 24 41.41 -13.28 3.54
CA LEU A 24 40.92 -13.40 2.15
C LEU A 24 42.03 -13.79 1.18
N SER A 25 43.24 -13.25 1.38
CA SER A 25 44.41 -13.60 0.57
C SER A 25 44.83 -15.06 0.80
N ALA A 26 44.79 -15.53 2.04
CA ALA A 26 45.05 -16.92 2.40
C ALA A 26 44.01 -17.87 1.80
N CYS A 27 42.72 -17.55 1.92
CA CYS A 27 41.63 -18.33 1.31
C CYS A 27 41.82 -18.49 -0.20
N ARG A 28 42.17 -17.42 -0.92
CA ARG A 28 42.44 -17.47 -2.37
C ARG A 28 43.61 -18.40 -2.68
N ARG A 29 44.72 -18.30 -1.94
CA ARG A 29 45.88 -19.19 -2.14
C ARG A 29 45.55 -20.65 -1.90
N ILE A 30 44.81 -20.94 -0.84
CA ILE A 30 44.39 -22.32 -0.51
C ILE A 30 43.47 -22.88 -1.59
N ARG A 31 42.48 -22.09 -2.05
CA ARG A 31 41.62 -22.45 -3.18
C ARG A 31 42.42 -22.66 -4.46
N ASP A 32 43.35 -21.77 -4.79
CA ASP A 32 44.17 -21.83 -6.01
C ASP A 32 45.16 -23.01 -5.98
N ALA A 33 45.56 -23.46 -4.79
CA ALA A 33 46.31 -24.70 -4.58
C ALA A 33 45.44 -25.97 -4.74
N GLY A 34 44.12 -25.81 -4.89
CA GLY A 34 43.18 -26.88 -5.24
C GLY A 34 42.57 -27.62 -4.04
N TYR A 35 42.68 -27.08 -2.83
CA TYR A 35 41.95 -27.62 -1.67
C TYR A 35 40.47 -27.26 -1.77
N THR A 36 39.60 -28.21 -1.42
CA THR A 36 38.15 -28.11 -1.60
C THR A 36 37.37 -28.23 -0.29
N LYS A 37 37.91 -28.94 0.70
CA LYS A 37 37.32 -29.07 2.04
C LYS A 37 37.99 -28.11 2.99
N THR A 38 37.58 -26.86 2.89
CA THR A 38 38.12 -25.75 3.68
C THR A 38 36.99 -24.94 4.28
N ASP A 39 37.25 -24.33 5.43
CA ASP A 39 36.27 -23.51 6.14
C ASP A 39 36.97 -22.27 6.72
N ALA A 40 36.22 -21.19 6.93
CA ALA A 40 36.75 -19.98 7.55
C ALA A 40 35.83 -19.50 8.66
N TYR A 41 36.42 -19.26 9.82
CA TYR A 41 35.72 -18.81 11.01
C TYR A 41 36.01 -17.34 11.24
N THR A 42 34.95 -16.54 11.29
CA THR A 42 35.03 -15.08 11.36
C THR A 42 33.97 -14.55 12.33
N PRO A 43 34.26 -13.51 13.13
CA PRO A 43 33.32 -13.00 14.13
C PRO A 43 32.11 -12.29 13.52
N PHE A 44 32.20 -11.90 12.25
CA PHE A 44 31.14 -11.26 11.48
C PHE A 44 31.19 -11.68 10.01
N PRO A 45 30.10 -11.53 9.24
CA PRO A 45 30.08 -11.87 7.83
C PRO A 45 31.08 -11.06 7.00
N VAL A 46 32.06 -11.73 6.39
CA VAL A 46 33.04 -11.11 5.49
C VAL A 46 32.56 -11.20 4.04
N HIS A 47 32.41 -10.05 3.39
CA HIS A 47 32.01 -10.01 1.97
C HIS A 47 33.07 -10.61 1.04
N GLY A 48 32.67 -11.54 0.18
CA GLY A 48 33.54 -12.16 -0.82
C GLY A 48 34.35 -13.36 -0.31
N ILE A 49 34.16 -13.77 0.95
CA ILE A 49 34.80 -14.96 1.51
C ILE A 49 34.35 -16.24 0.81
N ASP A 50 33.08 -16.29 0.40
CA ASP A 50 32.49 -17.35 -0.42
C ASP A 50 33.26 -17.57 -1.73
N LYS A 51 33.53 -16.48 -2.46
CA LYS A 51 34.33 -16.53 -3.69
C LYS A 51 35.78 -16.84 -3.42
N ALA A 52 36.34 -16.36 -2.31
CA ALA A 52 37.72 -16.60 -1.92
C ALA A 52 37.97 -18.08 -1.60
N LEU A 53 37.05 -18.75 -0.92
CA LEU A 53 37.07 -20.18 -0.64
C LEU A 53 36.58 -21.05 -1.81
N GLY A 54 35.86 -20.46 -2.78
CA GLY A 54 35.27 -21.21 -3.88
C GLY A 54 34.00 -21.97 -3.50
N ILE A 55 33.28 -21.48 -2.49
CA ILE A 55 32.02 -22.05 -2.02
C ILE A 55 30.94 -21.91 -3.10
N LYS A 56 30.20 -22.99 -3.37
CA LYS A 56 29.08 -22.99 -4.31
C LYS A 56 27.85 -22.31 -3.69
N PRO A 57 26.95 -21.72 -4.51
CA PRO A 57 25.69 -21.18 -4.01
C PRO A 57 24.91 -22.24 -3.21
N THR A 58 24.37 -21.82 -2.06
CA THR A 58 23.59 -22.70 -1.19
C THR A 58 22.27 -23.15 -1.84
N ALA A 59 21.83 -24.37 -1.54
CA ALA A 59 20.53 -24.89 -1.96
C ALA A 59 19.36 -24.34 -1.13
N LEU A 60 19.63 -23.58 -0.05
CA LEU A 60 18.63 -23.07 0.88
C LEU A 60 17.48 -22.29 0.20
N PRO A 61 17.71 -21.39 -0.78
CA PRO A 61 16.62 -20.69 -1.46
C PRO A 61 15.64 -21.63 -2.17
N TRP A 62 16.12 -22.74 -2.72
CA TRP A 62 15.27 -23.75 -3.35
C TRP A 62 14.43 -24.51 -2.33
N ILE A 63 15.00 -24.82 -1.16
CA ILE A 63 14.26 -25.42 -0.04
C ILE A 63 13.12 -24.48 0.39
N CYS A 64 13.42 -23.19 0.58
CA CYS A 64 12.42 -22.19 0.96
C CYS A 64 11.32 -22.05 -0.10
N LEU A 65 11.68 -22.04 -1.39
CA LEU A 65 10.73 -21.95 -2.49
C LEU A 65 9.78 -23.15 -2.51
N ILE A 66 10.32 -24.36 -2.39
CA ILE A 66 9.51 -25.58 -2.38
C ILE A 66 8.59 -25.59 -1.15
N ALA A 67 9.12 -25.28 0.04
CA ALA A 67 8.32 -25.25 1.27
C ALA A 67 7.20 -24.20 1.20
N GLY A 68 7.48 -23.00 0.69
CA GLY A 68 6.50 -21.96 0.47
C GLY A 68 5.42 -22.38 -0.53
N ALA A 69 5.81 -22.94 -1.68
CA ALA A 69 4.87 -23.44 -2.69
C ALA A 69 3.97 -24.56 -2.13
N THR A 70 4.53 -25.46 -1.33
CA THR A 70 3.77 -26.47 -0.59
C THR A 70 2.77 -25.82 0.37
N GLY A 71 3.16 -24.74 1.07
CA GLY A 71 2.27 -23.98 1.96
C GLY A 71 1.08 -23.38 1.22
N THR A 72 1.33 -22.73 0.08
CA THR A 72 0.26 -22.20 -0.79
C THR A 72 -0.69 -23.30 -1.23
N CYS A 73 -0.16 -24.42 -1.72
CA CYS A 73 -0.95 -25.55 -2.20
C CYS A 73 -1.80 -26.16 -1.09
N ILE A 74 -1.23 -26.38 0.10
CA ILE A 74 -1.96 -26.91 1.26
C ILE A 74 -3.10 -25.97 1.64
N ALA A 75 -2.84 -24.67 1.72
CA ALA A 75 -3.87 -23.71 2.12
C ALA A 75 -5.03 -23.63 1.12
N LEU A 76 -4.73 -23.62 -0.19
CA LEU A 76 -5.77 -23.57 -1.21
C LEU A 76 -6.56 -24.89 -1.26
N VAL A 77 -5.88 -26.04 -1.24
CA VAL A 77 -6.54 -27.35 -1.22
C VAL A 77 -7.41 -27.51 0.02
N MET A 78 -6.90 -27.16 1.19
CA MET A 78 -7.65 -27.21 2.45
C MET A 78 -8.90 -26.32 2.37
N GLN A 79 -8.76 -25.05 1.98
CA GLN A 79 -9.89 -24.11 1.95
C GLN A 79 -10.93 -24.51 0.90
N ILE A 80 -10.51 -24.96 -0.29
CA ILE A 80 -11.42 -25.44 -1.33
C ILE A 80 -12.15 -26.70 -0.86
N TRP A 81 -11.42 -27.65 -0.27
CA TRP A 81 -12.03 -28.89 0.23
C TRP A 81 -13.06 -28.59 1.32
N MET A 82 -12.71 -27.77 2.31
CA MET A 82 -13.61 -27.45 3.42
C MET A 82 -14.86 -26.68 2.97
N ASN A 83 -14.71 -25.64 2.12
CA ASN A 83 -15.82 -24.76 1.75
C ASN A 83 -16.66 -25.27 0.57
N SER A 84 -16.07 -26.07 -0.33
CA SER A 84 -16.74 -26.48 -1.57
C SER A 84 -17.03 -27.99 -1.67
N ILE A 85 -16.45 -28.83 -0.81
CA ILE A 85 -16.63 -30.29 -0.89
C ILE A 85 -17.24 -30.82 0.40
N ASP A 86 -16.57 -30.64 1.54
CA ASP A 86 -16.96 -31.22 2.82
C ASP A 86 -18.22 -30.56 3.39
N TYR A 87 -18.15 -29.26 3.70
CA TYR A 87 -19.25 -28.53 4.30
C TYR A 87 -19.57 -27.25 3.50
N LYS A 88 -20.38 -27.42 2.45
CA LYS A 88 -20.83 -26.33 1.59
C LYS A 88 -21.69 -25.35 2.37
N TYR A 89 -21.16 -24.16 2.63
CA TYR A 89 -21.84 -23.11 3.37
C TYR A 89 -21.74 -21.76 2.65
N ILE A 90 -22.88 -21.17 2.31
CA ILE A 90 -22.94 -19.87 1.62
C ILE A 90 -22.87 -18.77 2.68
N ILE A 91 -21.71 -18.12 2.79
CA ILE A 91 -21.49 -17.00 3.69
C ILE A 91 -21.62 -15.70 2.91
N SER A 92 -22.61 -14.86 3.27
CA SER A 92 -22.79 -13.53 2.67
C SER A 92 -22.94 -13.55 1.13
N GLY A 93 -23.55 -14.61 0.58
CA GLY A 93 -23.78 -14.77 -0.86
C GLY A 93 -22.52 -15.04 -1.70
N LYS A 94 -21.37 -15.29 -1.08
CA LYS A 94 -20.10 -15.54 -1.80
C LYS A 94 -20.09 -16.93 -2.44
N PRO A 95 -19.41 -17.12 -3.59
CA PRO A 95 -19.23 -18.44 -4.17
C PRO A 95 -18.40 -19.33 -3.24
N TYR A 96 -18.66 -20.65 -3.28
CA TYR A 96 -17.95 -21.64 -2.45
C TYR A 96 -16.43 -21.63 -2.65
N ILE A 97 -15.98 -21.26 -3.84
CA ILE A 97 -14.56 -21.01 -4.15
C ILE A 97 -14.40 -19.51 -4.37
N SER A 98 -13.84 -18.82 -3.38
CA SER A 98 -13.58 -17.38 -3.43
C SER A 98 -12.08 -17.12 -3.27
N LEU A 99 -11.36 -17.12 -4.40
CA LEU A 99 -9.92 -16.93 -4.39
C LEU A 99 -9.49 -15.66 -3.61
N PRO A 100 -10.13 -14.47 -3.78
CA PRO A 100 -9.75 -13.28 -3.01
C PRO A 100 -9.85 -13.45 -1.49
N ALA A 101 -10.84 -14.22 -1.03
CA ALA A 101 -10.99 -14.52 0.40
C ALA A 101 -9.98 -15.54 0.91
N PHE A 102 -9.46 -16.42 0.02
CA PHE A 102 -8.50 -17.46 0.38
C PHE A 102 -7.04 -16.97 0.38
N ILE A 103 -6.75 -15.86 -0.30
CA ILE A 103 -5.37 -15.31 -0.41
C ILE A 103 -4.73 -15.03 0.95
N PRO A 104 -5.39 -14.36 1.93
CA PRO A 104 -4.73 -14.07 3.20
C PRO A 104 -4.24 -15.33 3.92
N VAL A 105 -5.07 -16.37 3.98
CA VAL A 105 -4.70 -17.65 4.63
C VAL A 105 -3.61 -18.36 3.83
N ALA A 106 -3.71 -18.36 2.49
CA ALA A 106 -2.70 -18.97 1.64
C ALA A 106 -1.34 -18.28 1.81
N PHE A 107 -1.32 -16.94 1.80
CA PHE A 107 -0.14 -16.13 2.01
C PHE A 107 0.54 -16.41 3.36
N GLU A 108 -0.23 -16.46 4.46
CA GLU A 108 0.33 -16.77 5.78
C GLU A 108 0.93 -18.17 5.83
N LEU A 109 0.28 -19.18 5.23
CA LEU A 109 0.81 -20.54 5.22
C LEU A 109 2.05 -20.68 4.32
N THR A 110 2.11 -19.93 3.20
CA THR A 110 3.32 -19.81 2.37
C THR A 110 4.48 -19.29 3.20
N ILE A 111 4.30 -18.17 3.93
CA ILE A 111 5.36 -17.56 4.74
C ILE A 111 5.78 -18.48 5.87
N LEU A 112 4.83 -19.11 6.56
CA LEU A 112 5.10 -20.03 7.65
C LEU A 112 5.97 -21.22 7.19
N LEU A 113 5.57 -21.91 6.13
CA LEU A 113 6.33 -23.06 5.64
C LEU A 113 7.66 -22.65 4.99
N ALA A 114 7.73 -21.53 4.28
CA ALA A 114 8.99 -20.99 3.78
C ALA A 114 9.96 -20.66 4.92
N SER A 115 9.46 -20.08 6.03
CA SER A 115 10.27 -19.75 7.21
C SER A 115 10.78 -20.99 7.93
N PHE A 116 9.95 -22.05 8.05
CA PHE A 116 10.41 -23.35 8.55
C PHE A 116 11.43 -24.01 7.62
N GLY A 117 11.20 -23.93 6.30
CA GLY A 117 12.18 -24.38 5.30
C GLY A 117 13.52 -23.64 5.44
N ALA A 118 13.49 -22.33 5.67
CA ALA A 118 14.69 -21.53 5.90
C ALA A 118 15.40 -21.93 7.20
N PHE A 119 14.66 -21.98 8.31
CA PHE A 119 15.22 -22.25 9.63
C PHE A 119 15.79 -23.67 9.72
N PHE A 120 14.98 -24.69 9.45
CA PHE A 120 15.42 -26.08 9.53
C PHE A 120 16.35 -26.48 8.38
N GLY A 121 16.16 -25.90 7.18
CA GLY A 121 17.07 -26.11 6.06
C GLY A 121 18.46 -25.56 6.34
N MET A 122 18.57 -24.37 6.95
CA MET A 122 19.85 -23.81 7.37
C MET A 122 20.52 -24.70 8.42
N TRP A 123 19.78 -25.18 9.42
CA TRP A 123 20.33 -26.08 10.42
C TRP A 123 20.85 -27.39 9.80
N ALA A 124 20.03 -28.03 8.96
CA ALA A 124 20.40 -29.29 8.32
C ALA A 124 21.62 -29.16 7.40
N LEU A 125 21.68 -28.10 6.59
CA LEU A 125 22.81 -27.87 5.66
C LEU A 125 24.12 -27.56 6.39
N ASN A 126 24.05 -26.96 7.59
CA ASN A 126 25.22 -26.71 8.43
C ASN A 126 25.53 -27.87 9.41
N GLY A 127 24.79 -28.98 9.35
CA GLY A 127 24.98 -30.11 10.26
C GLY A 127 24.63 -29.81 11.73
N LEU A 128 23.69 -28.88 11.96
CA LEU A 128 23.24 -28.51 13.29
C LEU A 128 22.02 -29.35 13.74
N PRO A 129 21.88 -29.60 15.05
CA PRO A 129 22.78 -29.20 16.14
C PRO A 129 24.05 -30.08 16.18
N LYS A 130 25.22 -29.43 16.26
CA LYS A 130 26.52 -30.08 16.48
C LYS A 130 27.00 -29.71 17.89
N PHE A 131 27.05 -30.69 18.80
CA PHE A 131 27.32 -30.44 20.22
C PHE A 131 28.81 -30.37 20.58
N SER A 132 29.69 -30.96 19.76
CA SER A 132 31.13 -30.82 19.86
C SER A 132 31.71 -30.60 18.47
N ASN A 133 32.66 -29.66 18.38
CA ASN A 133 33.44 -29.40 17.18
C ASN A 133 34.94 -29.36 17.57
N PRO A 134 35.81 -30.19 16.97
CA PRO A 134 37.24 -30.25 17.27
C PRO A 134 37.96 -28.90 17.28
N MET A 135 37.47 -27.90 16.53
CA MET A 135 38.02 -26.53 16.53
C MET A 135 38.06 -25.89 17.93
N PHE A 136 37.11 -26.21 18.82
CA PHE A 136 37.05 -25.66 20.18
C PHE A 136 38.05 -26.30 21.15
N THR A 137 38.85 -27.28 20.71
CA THR A 137 39.93 -27.85 21.54
C THR A 137 41.10 -26.88 21.72
N ASP A 138 41.26 -25.91 20.81
CA ASP A 138 42.30 -24.90 20.89
C ASP A 138 41.78 -23.63 21.60
N PRO A 139 42.38 -23.22 22.74
CA PRO A 139 41.97 -22.01 23.46
C PRO A 139 42.08 -20.71 22.64
N ARG A 140 42.90 -20.67 21.59
CA ARG A 140 42.94 -19.50 20.70
C ARG A 140 41.68 -19.36 19.86
N PHE A 141 41.02 -20.47 19.54
CA PHE A 141 39.80 -20.47 18.74
C PHE A 141 38.63 -19.76 19.44
N ASP A 142 38.65 -19.61 20.78
CA ASP A 142 37.66 -18.82 21.52
C ASP A 142 37.55 -17.38 21.00
N ARG A 143 38.63 -16.84 20.41
CA ARG A 143 38.69 -15.51 19.83
C ARG A 143 38.07 -15.40 18.43
N ALA A 144 37.65 -16.51 17.83
CA ALA A 144 37.00 -16.53 16.51
C ALA A 144 35.67 -15.75 16.48
N THR A 145 35.08 -15.51 17.66
CA THR A 145 33.85 -14.72 17.83
C THR A 145 34.07 -13.29 18.34
N ASP A 146 35.32 -12.93 18.66
CA ASP A 146 35.69 -11.62 19.21
C ASP A 146 36.50 -10.80 18.20
N ASP A 147 37.77 -11.14 17.98
CA ASP A 147 38.71 -10.29 17.24
C ASP A 147 39.69 -11.03 16.31
N ARG A 148 39.56 -12.35 16.17
CA ARG A 148 40.45 -13.17 15.31
C ARG A 148 39.70 -13.90 14.21
N PHE A 149 40.44 -14.17 13.15
CA PHE A 149 39.96 -14.85 11.95
C PHE A 149 40.72 -16.16 11.79
N PHE A 150 40.05 -17.25 11.45
CA PHE A 150 40.68 -18.55 11.29
C PHE A 150 40.37 -19.15 9.93
N LEU A 151 41.37 -19.79 9.33
CA LEU A 151 41.23 -20.62 8.15
C LEU A 151 41.53 -22.06 8.52
N TYR A 152 40.64 -22.98 8.14
CA TYR A 152 40.75 -24.40 8.42
C TYR A 152 40.81 -25.21 7.12
N VAL A 153 41.73 -26.17 7.09
CA VAL A 153 41.88 -27.16 6.01
C VAL A 153 41.63 -28.54 6.61
N ASP A 154 40.60 -29.23 6.10
CA ASP A 154 40.17 -30.51 6.62
C ASP A 154 41.08 -31.66 6.13
N ALA A 155 41.43 -32.57 7.04
CA ALA A 155 42.30 -33.71 6.76
C ALA A 155 41.67 -34.72 5.79
N SER A 156 40.35 -34.68 5.60
CA SER A 156 39.65 -35.52 4.62
C SER A 156 39.73 -34.99 3.19
N ASP A 157 40.36 -33.85 2.94
CA ASP A 157 40.62 -33.36 1.58
C ASP A 157 41.57 -34.30 0.84
N GLU A 158 41.31 -34.56 -0.45
CA GLU A 158 42.14 -35.46 -1.26
C GLU A 158 43.59 -35.00 -1.40
N ARG A 159 43.83 -33.69 -1.27
CA ARG A 159 45.17 -33.08 -1.36
C ARG A 159 45.82 -32.84 0.00
N TYR A 160 45.20 -33.29 1.09
CA TYR A 160 45.73 -33.03 2.42
C TYR A 160 47.06 -33.77 2.66
N ASP A 161 48.12 -32.99 2.82
CA ASP A 161 49.40 -33.44 3.38
C ASP A 161 49.76 -32.50 4.54
N PRO A 162 49.96 -33.01 5.78
CA PRO A 162 50.22 -32.16 6.95
C PRO A 162 51.39 -31.19 6.74
N SER A 163 52.48 -31.65 6.10
CA SER A 163 53.66 -30.81 5.87
C SER A 163 53.40 -29.76 4.78
N GLY A 164 52.77 -30.17 3.68
CA GLY A 164 52.38 -29.29 2.59
C GLY A 164 51.40 -28.19 3.02
N VAL A 165 50.37 -28.54 3.78
CA VAL A 165 49.38 -27.58 4.31
C VAL A 165 50.04 -26.61 5.28
N ARG A 166 50.91 -27.09 6.18
CA ARG A 166 51.65 -26.24 7.12
C ARG A 166 52.52 -25.22 6.41
N ASN A 167 53.27 -25.65 5.40
CA ASN A 167 54.11 -24.75 4.61
C ASN A 167 53.27 -23.73 3.85
N LEU A 168 52.17 -24.18 3.24
CA LEU A 168 51.27 -23.30 2.50
C LEU A 168 50.63 -22.25 3.40
N LEU A 169 50.19 -22.62 4.61
CA LEU A 169 49.66 -21.68 5.60
C LEU A 169 50.74 -20.74 6.14
N ALA A 170 51.97 -21.23 6.37
CA ALA A 170 53.09 -20.39 6.83
C ALA A 170 53.40 -19.28 5.83
N ASP A 171 53.41 -19.60 4.53
CA ASP A 171 53.64 -18.61 3.49
C ASP A 171 52.53 -17.55 3.39
N THR A 172 51.34 -17.78 3.97
CA THR A 172 50.25 -16.80 3.99
C THR A 172 50.43 -15.71 5.05
N GLY A 173 51.49 -15.79 5.85
CA GLY A 173 51.81 -14.81 6.90
C GLY A 173 51.02 -15.00 8.18
N SER A 174 50.56 -16.24 8.46
CA SER A 174 49.95 -16.57 9.75
C SER A 174 51.02 -16.79 10.81
N ASP A 175 50.88 -16.10 11.94
CA ASP A 175 51.78 -16.24 13.10
C ASP A 175 51.47 -17.48 13.95
N TYR A 176 50.35 -18.17 13.68
CA TYR A 176 49.91 -19.31 14.48
C TYR A 176 49.22 -20.36 13.61
N ILE A 177 49.86 -21.52 13.51
CA ILE A 177 49.36 -22.67 12.74
C ILE A 177 49.35 -23.89 13.66
N ASN A 178 48.16 -24.42 13.91
CA ASN A 178 47.97 -25.56 14.81
C ASN A 178 47.22 -26.70 14.14
N GLU A 179 47.54 -27.92 14.56
CA GLU A 179 46.80 -29.12 14.18
C GLU A 179 45.55 -29.23 15.04
N VAL A 180 44.41 -29.44 14.39
CA VAL A 180 43.13 -29.63 15.05
C VAL A 180 42.98 -31.10 15.35
N VAL A 181 43.02 -31.44 16.64
CA VAL A 181 42.96 -32.82 17.13
C VAL A 181 41.55 -33.16 17.61
N GLU A 182 41.23 -34.45 17.67
CA GLU A 182 39.95 -34.93 18.20
C GLU A 182 39.70 -34.36 19.60
N ASP A 183 38.45 -33.92 19.83
CA ASP A 183 37.97 -33.51 21.14
C ASP A 183 37.63 -34.75 21.97
N ASP A 184 38.32 -34.92 23.10
CA ASP A 184 38.08 -36.01 24.05
C ASP A 184 36.71 -35.88 24.78
N SER A 185 35.98 -34.78 24.57
CA SER A 185 34.67 -34.55 25.16
C SER A 185 33.63 -35.57 24.67
N PRO A 186 32.72 -36.04 25.54
CA PRO A 186 31.71 -37.02 25.17
C PRO A 186 30.77 -36.46 24.09
N LYS A 187 30.62 -37.21 22.99
CA LYS A 187 29.68 -36.91 21.90
C LYS A 187 28.21 -37.12 22.30
N GLU A 188 27.96 -37.70 23.48
CA GLU A 188 26.63 -37.94 24.00
C GLU A 188 26.00 -36.64 24.51
N VAL A 189 24.77 -36.37 24.05
CA VAL A 189 23.99 -35.23 24.55
C VAL A 189 23.70 -35.45 26.05
N PRO A 190 23.90 -34.43 26.92
CA PRO A 190 23.63 -34.58 28.33
C PRO A 190 22.17 -35.01 28.57
N LYS A 191 21.97 -36.10 29.33
CA LYS A 191 20.64 -36.60 29.72
C LYS A 191 19.64 -35.53 30.20
N PRO A 192 20.01 -34.48 30.98
CA PRO A 192 19.06 -33.44 31.36
C PRO A 192 18.48 -32.66 30.16
N VAL A 193 19.18 -32.56 29.04
CA VAL A 193 18.65 -31.91 27.82
C VAL A 193 17.44 -32.67 27.29
N PHE A 194 17.51 -34.00 27.22
CA PHE A 194 16.36 -34.83 26.82
C PHE A 194 15.20 -34.73 27.81
N LEU A 195 15.49 -34.64 29.11
CA LEU A 195 14.48 -34.43 30.14
C LEU A 195 13.77 -33.08 29.97
N ILE A 196 14.54 -31.99 29.82
CA ILE A 196 14.02 -30.63 29.61
C ILE A 196 13.19 -30.57 28.33
N TRP A 197 13.70 -31.15 27.24
CA TRP A 197 13.00 -31.19 25.97
C TRP A 197 11.70 -32.01 26.07
N GLY A 198 11.74 -33.17 26.72
CA GLY A 198 10.56 -33.99 26.99
C GLY A 198 9.52 -33.26 27.85
N LEU A 199 9.96 -32.53 28.87
CA LEU A 199 9.10 -31.69 29.70
C LEU A 199 8.50 -30.52 28.91
N ALA A 200 9.28 -29.87 28.05
CA ALA A 200 8.80 -28.79 27.19
C ALA A 200 7.76 -29.29 26.18
N VAL A 201 8.00 -30.45 25.56
CA VAL A 201 7.03 -31.11 24.67
C VAL A 201 5.78 -31.48 25.46
N ALA A 202 5.90 -32.13 26.62
CA ALA A 202 4.75 -32.48 27.46
C ALA A 202 3.94 -31.24 27.87
N ALA A 203 4.61 -30.15 28.27
CA ALA A 203 3.97 -28.88 28.61
C ALA A 203 3.24 -28.26 27.39
N SER A 204 3.83 -28.34 26.19
CA SER A 204 3.20 -27.85 24.95
C SER A 204 1.95 -28.63 24.56
N LEU A 205 1.83 -29.89 24.98
CA LEU A 205 0.65 -30.72 24.74
C LEU A 205 -0.52 -30.38 25.68
N VAL A 206 -0.26 -29.76 26.84
CA VAL A 206 -1.33 -29.43 27.82
C VAL A 206 -2.40 -28.53 27.20
N PRO A 207 -2.08 -27.39 26.56
CA PRO A 207 -3.09 -26.57 25.89
C PRO A 207 -3.86 -27.33 24.81
N LEU A 208 -3.19 -28.18 24.02
CA LEU A 208 -3.82 -28.97 22.97
C LEU A 208 -4.83 -29.96 23.55
N ILE A 209 -4.45 -30.69 24.59
CA ILE A 209 -5.33 -31.64 25.29
C ILE A 209 -6.50 -30.89 25.94
N CYS A 210 -6.26 -29.72 26.55
CA CYS A 210 -7.32 -28.86 27.08
C CYS A 210 -8.32 -28.46 25.99
N ILE A 211 -7.85 -28.05 24.80
CA ILE A 211 -8.73 -27.68 23.68
C ILE A 211 -9.53 -28.90 23.19
N LEU A 212 -8.88 -30.04 23.02
CA LEU A 212 -9.52 -31.27 22.55
C LEU A 212 -10.58 -31.77 23.55
N THR A 213 -10.27 -31.76 24.84
CA THR A 213 -11.23 -32.12 25.90
C THR A 213 -12.38 -31.12 25.96
N MET A 214 -12.12 -29.81 25.89
CA MET A 214 -13.17 -28.80 25.86
C MET A 214 -14.08 -28.88 24.62
N ARG A 215 -13.59 -29.40 23.48
CA ARG A 215 -14.42 -29.61 22.27
C ARG A 215 -15.48 -30.70 22.44
N VAL A 216 -15.22 -31.71 23.27
CA VAL A 216 -16.14 -32.85 23.47
C VAL A 216 -16.86 -32.83 24.81
N THR A 217 -16.44 -31.97 25.74
CA THR A 217 -17.05 -31.87 27.06
C THR A 217 -18.14 -30.80 27.05
N ASN A 218 -19.39 -31.21 27.31
CA ASN A 218 -20.48 -30.28 27.53
C ASN A 218 -20.43 -29.78 28.97
N SER A 219 -20.24 -28.48 29.17
CA SER A 219 -20.27 -27.83 30.48
C SER A 219 -21.62 -27.12 30.68
N SER A 220 -22.22 -27.33 31.85
CA SER A 220 -23.39 -26.54 32.29
C SER A 220 -23.01 -25.13 32.77
N LYS A 221 -21.71 -24.90 33.01
CA LYS A 221 -21.15 -23.56 33.27
C LYS A 221 -20.78 -22.90 31.95
N PRO A 222 -21.02 -21.59 31.78
CA PRO A 222 -20.62 -20.84 30.59
C PRO A 222 -19.11 -20.95 30.36
N ARG A 223 -18.68 -20.78 29.10
CA ARG A 223 -17.26 -20.81 28.72
C ARG A 223 -16.49 -19.75 29.50
N PHE A 224 -15.21 -20.00 29.76
CA PHE A 224 -14.32 -19.01 30.36
C PHE A 224 -14.17 -17.82 29.38
N HIS A 225 -14.84 -16.71 29.66
CA HIS A 225 -14.70 -15.47 28.88
C HIS A 225 -13.43 -14.76 29.31
N VAL A 226 -12.45 -14.68 28.41
CA VAL A 226 -11.20 -13.92 28.63
C VAL A 226 -11.42 -12.44 28.31
N PHE A 227 -12.24 -12.17 27.29
CA PHE A 227 -12.58 -10.83 26.83
C PHE A 227 -14.06 -10.60 27.09
N PHE A 228 -14.36 -9.71 28.04
CA PHE A 228 -15.74 -9.40 28.46
C PHE A 228 -16.39 -8.27 27.65
N ASP A 229 -15.60 -7.56 26.84
CA ASP A 229 -15.92 -6.22 26.35
C ASP A 229 -17.14 -6.17 25.40
N MET A 230 -17.36 -7.21 24.59
CA MET A 230 -18.48 -7.23 23.64
C MET A 230 -19.62 -8.19 23.99
N ASP A 231 -19.34 -9.29 24.70
CA ASP A 231 -20.36 -10.32 25.00
C ASP A 231 -21.29 -9.94 26.16
N PHE A 232 -20.81 -9.08 27.07
CA PHE A 232 -21.58 -8.62 28.24
C PHE A 232 -21.94 -7.14 28.14
N SER A 233 -21.78 -6.54 26.97
CA SER A 233 -22.30 -5.19 26.74
C SER A 233 -23.82 -5.24 26.91
N PRO A 234 -24.40 -4.50 27.87
CA PRO A 234 -25.83 -4.52 28.06
C PRO A 234 -26.48 -4.01 26.78
N SER A 235 -27.16 -4.89 26.05
CA SER A 235 -27.92 -4.50 24.87
C SER A 235 -28.97 -3.48 25.30
N LYS A 236 -28.91 -2.29 24.70
CA LYS A 236 -29.89 -1.25 24.92
C LYS A 236 -30.72 -1.11 23.66
N ASP A 237 -32.04 -1.30 23.80
CA ASP A 237 -32.96 -1.05 22.69
C ASP A 237 -33.02 0.45 22.37
N ALA A 238 -33.54 0.76 21.18
CA ALA A 238 -33.87 2.13 20.82
C ALA A 238 -34.78 2.76 21.92
N GLN A 239 -34.53 4.03 22.23
CA GLN A 239 -35.26 4.80 23.27
C GLN A 239 -34.98 4.42 24.74
N GLN A 240 -34.08 3.47 25.02
CA GLN A 240 -33.66 3.21 26.40
C GLN A 240 -32.69 4.29 26.93
N VAL A 241 -32.54 4.32 28.25
CA VAL A 241 -31.59 5.20 28.95
C VAL A 241 -30.23 4.49 29.09
N THR A 242 -29.14 5.21 28.85
CA THR A 242 -27.75 4.72 29.01
C THR A 242 -26.92 5.71 29.80
N SER A 243 -25.92 5.24 30.54
CA SER A 243 -24.93 6.11 31.21
C SER A 243 -23.72 6.41 30.33
N LEU A 244 -23.63 5.80 29.14
CA LEU A 244 -22.47 5.91 28.25
C LEU A 244 -22.37 7.29 27.57
N PHE A 245 -23.51 7.90 27.27
CA PHE A 245 -23.59 9.20 26.60
C PHE A 245 -24.12 10.27 27.57
N ALA A 246 -23.59 11.49 27.45
CA ALA A 246 -23.92 12.59 28.36
C ALA A 246 -25.41 12.99 28.36
N ASP A 247 -26.14 12.72 27.27
CA ASP A 247 -27.57 12.97 27.14
C ASP A 247 -28.45 11.82 27.67
N ASN A 248 -27.81 10.79 28.21
CA ASN A 248 -28.39 9.56 28.72
C ASN A 248 -29.25 8.75 27.71
N ARG A 249 -29.12 9.01 26.40
CA ARG A 249 -29.94 8.33 25.37
C ARG A 249 -29.17 7.15 24.76
N ALA A 250 -29.75 5.95 24.79
CA ALA A 250 -29.18 4.79 24.09
C ALA A 250 -29.26 4.96 22.57
N MET A 251 -30.36 5.53 22.07
CA MET A 251 -30.51 5.91 20.67
C MET A 251 -29.86 7.27 20.44
N ARG A 252 -28.89 7.32 19.52
CA ARG A 252 -28.35 8.60 19.04
C ARG A 252 -29.44 9.32 18.24
N SER A 253 -29.61 10.61 18.52
CA SER A 253 -30.45 11.47 17.68
C SER A 253 -29.80 11.60 16.31
N ASP A 254 -30.61 11.80 15.28
CA ASP A 254 -30.09 12.11 13.95
C ASP A 254 -29.14 13.29 14.05
N VAL A 255 -27.98 13.18 13.39
CA VAL A 255 -27.01 14.26 13.38
C VAL A 255 -27.66 15.41 12.59
N PRO A 256 -27.77 16.63 13.17
CA PRO A 256 -28.36 17.75 12.47
C PRO A 256 -27.73 17.94 11.08
N GLY A 257 -28.57 17.98 10.04
CA GLY A 257 -28.14 18.08 8.64
C GLY A 257 -27.80 16.75 7.95
N THR A 258 -28.09 15.60 8.58
CA THR A 258 -28.01 14.29 7.93
C THR A 258 -29.41 13.77 7.60
N VAL A 259 -29.54 13.07 6.47
CA VAL A 259 -30.79 12.48 5.96
C VAL A 259 -30.54 11.00 5.70
N ALA A 260 -31.48 10.13 6.08
CA ALA A 260 -31.35 8.70 5.83
C ALA A 260 -31.29 8.40 4.32
N ARG A 261 -30.50 7.40 3.92
CA ARG A 261 -30.41 6.98 2.51
C ARG A 261 -31.80 6.54 2.02
N GLY A 262 -32.31 7.16 0.95
CA GLY A 262 -33.68 6.96 0.45
C GLY A 262 -34.73 7.94 1.00
N GLN A 263 -34.35 8.84 1.92
CA GLN A 263 -35.20 9.94 2.41
C GLN A 263 -34.71 11.32 1.96
N MET A 264 -33.82 11.40 0.95
CA MET A 264 -33.38 12.67 0.38
C MET A 264 -34.59 13.47 -0.13
N GLU A 265 -34.68 14.73 0.28
CA GLU A 265 -35.64 15.68 -0.27
C GLU A 265 -35.18 16.23 -1.64
N GLU A 266 -33.90 16.07 -1.99
CA GLU A 266 -33.36 16.58 -3.26
C GLU A 266 -33.81 15.76 -4.47
N SER A 267 -34.28 16.45 -5.53
CA SER A 267 -34.66 15.83 -6.78
C SER A 267 -33.46 15.19 -7.50
N LEU A 268 -33.73 14.16 -8.30
CA LEU A 268 -32.71 13.47 -9.09
C LEU A 268 -32.03 14.43 -10.09
N ASP A 269 -32.76 15.43 -10.57
CA ASP A 269 -32.27 16.56 -11.38
C ASP A 269 -31.19 17.36 -10.64
N MET A 270 -31.43 17.65 -9.35
CA MET A 270 -30.47 18.36 -8.52
C MET A 270 -29.21 17.51 -8.28
N LEU A 271 -29.37 16.20 -8.10
CA LEU A 271 -28.26 15.28 -7.80
C LEU A 271 -27.35 15.00 -8.98
N THR A 272 -27.91 15.02 -10.20
CA THR A 272 -27.22 14.57 -11.41
C THR A 272 -26.97 15.70 -12.41
N GLY A 273 -27.71 16.80 -12.33
CA GLY A 273 -27.76 17.85 -13.33
C GLY A 273 -28.49 17.46 -14.62
N ILE A 274 -29.15 16.29 -14.65
CA ILE A 274 -29.89 15.76 -15.79
C ILE A 274 -31.36 16.13 -15.65
N ASP A 275 -31.99 16.63 -16.71
CA ASP A 275 -33.44 16.80 -16.73
C ASP A 275 -34.08 15.41 -16.86
N VAL A 276 -34.66 14.92 -15.77
CA VAL A 276 -35.13 13.53 -15.68
C VAL A 276 -36.42 13.34 -16.43
N GLU A 277 -37.27 14.35 -16.53
CA GLU A 277 -38.51 14.28 -17.31
C GLU A 277 -38.17 14.18 -18.80
N ALA A 278 -37.28 15.04 -19.29
CA ALA A 278 -36.79 14.98 -20.67
C ALA A 278 -36.01 13.69 -20.97
N LEU A 279 -35.25 13.17 -20.00
CA LEU A 279 -34.55 11.89 -20.16
C LEU A 279 -35.55 10.72 -20.16
N THR A 280 -36.62 10.78 -19.38
CA THR A 280 -37.65 9.73 -19.35
C THR A 280 -38.35 9.61 -20.70
N MET A 281 -38.58 10.72 -21.38
CA MET A 281 -39.18 10.73 -22.71
C MET A 281 -38.24 10.21 -23.81
N SER A 282 -36.91 10.31 -23.62
CA SER A 282 -35.92 9.95 -24.63
C SER A 282 -35.24 8.59 -24.41
N ASP A 283 -34.97 8.21 -23.16
CA ASP A 283 -34.28 6.98 -22.76
C ASP A 283 -34.78 6.48 -21.38
N PRO A 284 -36.00 5.90 -21.32
CA PRO A 284 -36.58 5.37 -20.08
C PRO A 284 -35.70 4.34 -19.35
N PRO A 285 -35.04 3.38 -20.02
CA PRO A 285 -34.14 2.42 -19.36
C PRO A 285 -32.99 3.10 -18.61
N ARG A 286 -32.45 4.20 -19.14
CA ARG A 286 -31.38 4.95 -18.47
C ARG A 286 -31.87 5.66 -17.22
N VAL A 287 -33.11 6.17 -17.21
CA VAL A 287 -33.71 6.75 -16.00
C VAL A 287 -33.89 5.70 -14.91
N GLN A 288 -34.33 4.49 -15.25
CA GLN A 288 -34.46 3.40 -14.27
C GLN A 288 -33.13 3.06 -13.59
N ARG A 289 -32.03 3.05 -14.35
CA ARG A 289 -30.67 2.86 -13.78
C ARG A 289 -30.27 4.02 -12.86
N LEU A 290 -30.58 5.27 -13.23
CA LEU A 290 -30.28 6.44 -12.39
C LEU A 290 -31.09 6.43 -11.09
N VAL A 291 -32.40 6.15 -11.16
CA VAL A 291 -33.26 6.02 -9.98
C VAL A 291 -32.76 4.91 -9.06
N ARG A 292 -32.36 3.75 -9.61
CA ARG A 292 -31.76 2.68 -8.83
C ARG A 292 -30.47 3.11 -8.12
N ALA A 293 -29.59 3.82 -8.83
CA ALA A 293 -28.30 4.25 -8.28
C ALA A 293 -28.42 5.33 -7.19
N TYR A 294 -29.43 6.20 -7.26
CA TYR A 294 -29.55 7.36 -6.36
C TYR A 294 -30.69 7.27 -5.32
N MET A 295 -31.73 6.46 -5.56
CA MET A 295 -32.96 6.48 -4.75
C MET A 295 -33.32 5.16 -4.06
N LEU A 296 -32.73 4.02 -4.45
CA LEU A 296 -33.01 2.73 -3.80
C LEU A 296 -31.92 2.34 -2.79
N ALA A 297 -32.33 1.81 -1.64
CA ALA A 297 -31.44 1.15 -0.68
C ALA A 297 -31.06 -0.23 -1.21
N ASP A 298 -29.76 -0.46 -1.39
CA ASP A 298 -29.15 -1.65 -1.99
C ASP A 298 -29.58 -2.98 -1.34
N ASP A 299 -29.91 -3.96 -2.19
CA ASP A 299 -29.40 -5.34 -2.07
C ASP A 299 -29.34 -6.04 -3.46
N GLU A 300 -30.17 -5.63 -4.43
CA GLU A 300 -30.21 -6.25 -5.76
C GLU A 300 -29.32 -5.57 -6.82
N ALA A 301 -28.89 -4.31 -6.62
CA ALA A 301 -28.22 -3.51 -7.66
C ALA A 301 -26.83 -4.04 -8.08
N LYS A 302 -26.19 -4.84 -7.24
CA LYS A 302 -24.88 -5.43 -7.55
C LYS A 302 -24.94 -6.71 -8.40
N ALA A 303 -26.14 -7.27 -8.62
CA ALA A 303 -26.29 -8.53 -9.35
C ALA A 303 -26.26 -8.35 -10.88
N GLU A 304 -26.70 -7.21 -11.40
CA GLU A 304 -26.88 -7.01 -12.86
C GLU A 304 -25.81 -6.14 -13.53
N GLU A 305 -24.96 -5.45 -12.77
CA GLU A 305 -23.87 -4.65 -13.35
C GLU A 305 -22.84 -5.52 -14.11
N LYS A 306 -22.91 -6.85 -13.96
CA LYS A 306 -22.09 -7.82 -14.70
C LYS A 306 -22.68 -8.32 -16.02
N GLU A 307 -23.94 -8.02 -16.36
CA GLU A 307 -24.58 -8.59 -17.56
C GLU A 307 -24.88 -7.58 -18.69
N ALA A 308 -24.54 -6.31 -18.54
CA ALA A 308 -24.71 -5.31 -19.59
C ALA A 308 -23.37 -4.75 -20.11
N VAL A 309 -22.47 -5.64 -20.54
CA VAL A 309 -21.33 -5.27 -21.40
C VAL A 309 -21.33 -6.21 -22.60
N GLU A 310 -22.37 -6.14 -23.43
CA GLU A 310 -22.31 -6.63 -24.81
C GLU A 310 -23.49 -6.09 -25.61
N ALA A 311 -23.34 -4.86 -26.12
CA ALA A 311 -23.83 -4.40 -27.42
C ALA A 311 -23.68 -2.87 -27.53
N ALA A 312 -22.66 -2.41 -28.23
CA ALA A 312 -22.68 -1.12 -28.91
C ALA A 312 -21.66 -1.13 -30.05
N GLU A 313 -22.13 -1.41 -31.25
CA GLU A 313 -21.42 -1.18 -32.50
C GLU A 313 -21.83 0.21 -33.04
N ALA A 314 -20.87 0.89 -33.69
CA ALA A 314 -20.89 2.25 -34.27
C ALA A 314 -20.92 3.43 -33.26
N ALA A 315 -19.94 4.34 -33.38
CA ALA A 315 -19.78 5.51 -32.50
C ALA A 315 -20.97 6.48 -32.61
N PRO A 316 -21.85 6.55 -31.59
CA PRO A 316 -22.90 7.56 -31.53
C PRO A 316 -22.31 8.87 -31.00
N ALA A 317 -23.05 9.97 -31.10
CA ALA A 317 -22.73 11.21 -30.39
C ALA A 317 -22.44 10.91 -28.90
N SER A 318 -21.49 11.63 -28.29
CA SER A 318 -21.06 11.34 -26.92
C SER A 318 -22.27 11.38 -25.98
N VAL A 319 -22.29 10.53 -24.95
CA VAL A 319 -23.37 10.54 -23.93
C VAL A 319 -23.56 11.94 -23.36
N MET A 320 -22.50 12.76 -23.32
CA MET A 320 -22.57 14.16 -22.87
C MET A 320 -23.35 15.09 -23.80
N ASP A 321 -23.51 14.74 -25.07
CA ASP A 321 -24.18 15.55 -26.09
C ASP A 321 -25.63 15.13 -26.33
N THR A 322 -25.97 13.88 -26.00
CA THR A 322 -27.35 13.35 -26.12
C THR A 322 -28.15 13.41 -24.82
N THR A 323 -27.51 13.72 -23.69
CA THR A 323 -28.19 13.84 -22.39
C THR A 323 -28.94 15.17 -22.31
N PRO A 324 -30.24 15.16 -21.94
CA PRO A 324 -30.95 16.39 -21.63
C PRO A 324 -30.49 16.89 -20.26
N TRP A 325 -29.88 18.07 -20.24
CA TRP A 325 -29.32 18.67 -19.05
C TRP A 325 -30.27 19.71 -18.48
N VAL A 326 -30.28 19.84 -17.15
CA VAL A 326 -30.96 20.96 -16.49
C VAL A 326 -30.38 22.27 -17.03
N GLU A 327 -31.24 23.14 -17.57
CA GLU A 327 -30.81 24.36 -18.24
C GLU A 327 -30.18 25.38 -17.27
N LYS A 328 -30.82 25.56 -16.11
CA LYS A 328 -30.49 26.62 -15.14
C LYS A 328 -30.24 26.03 -13.76
N ASN A 329 -29.34 26.67 -13.03
CA ASN A 329 -29.07 26.33 -11.64
C ASN A 329 -30.38 26.28 -10.82
N PRO A 330 -30.68 25.14 -10.15
CA PRO A 330 -31.90 25.00 -9.36
C PRO A 330 -31.85 25.77 -8.05
N LEU A 331 -30.69 26.28 -7.63
CA LEU A 331 -30.56 27.13 -6.45
C LEU A 331 -30.87 28.60 -6.77
N THR A 332 -31.39 29.32 -5.79
CA THR A 332 -31.54 30.78 -5.90
C THR A 332 -30.15 31.42 -5.91
N VAL A 333 -29.83 32.14 -6.99
CA VAL A 333 -28.53 32.80 -7.13
C VAL A 333 -28.56 34.15 -6.41
N ASP A 334 -28.00 34.17 -5.21
CA ASP A 334 -27.79 35.38 -4.40
C ASP A 334 -26.29 35.61 -4.12
N ALA A 335 -25.99 36.70 -3.39
CA ALA A 335 -24.61 37.07 -3.06
C ALA A 335 -23.92 36.03 -2.17
N GLU A 336 -24.66 35.34 -1.30
CA GLU A 336 -24.12 34.32 -0.40
C GLU A 336 -23.71 33.06 -1.19
N LEU A 337 -24.58 32.59 -2.10
CA LEU A 337 -24.28 31.48 -2.98
C LEU A 337 -23.08 31.78 -3.89
N LEU A 338 -22.99 33.01 -4.41
CA LEU A 338 -21.85 33.42 -5.23
C LEU A 338 -20.55 33.49 -4.42
N ALA A 339 -20.59 33.97 -3.17
CA ALA A 339 -19.43 33.97 -2.29
C ALA A 339 -18.96 32.55 -1.94
N GLN A 340 -19.91 31.66 -1.65
CA GLN A 340 -19.64 30.24 -1.43
C GLN A 340 -19.06 29.59 -2.70
N GLY A 341 -19.67 29.83 -3.86
CA GLY A 341 -19.20 29.34 -5.15
C GLY A 341 -17.78 29.80 -5.47
N ARG A 342 -17.46 31.07 -5.19
CA ARG A 342 -16.12 31.63 -5.31
C ARG A 342 -15.13 30.90 -4.42
N GLN A 343 -15.44 30.76 -3.12
CA GLN A 343 -14.56 30.09 -2.17
C GLN A 343 -14.25 28.66 -2.63
N GLN A 344 -15.27 27.91 -3.02
CA GLN A 344 -15.13 26.53 -3.45
C GLN A 344 -14.34 26.41 -4.77
N PHE A 345 -14.59 27.31 -5.73
CA PHE A 345 -13.82 27.37 -6.97
C PHE A 345 -12.35 27.71 -6.71
N GLU A 346 -12.07 28.66 -5.82
CA GLU A 346 -10.70 29.04 -5.44
C GLU A 346 -9.94 27.87 -4.79
N ILE A 347 -10.61 27.04 -3.99
CA ILE A 347 -10.02 25.86 -3.35
C ILE A 347 -9.77 24.73 -4.36
N TYR A 348 -10.78 24.37 -5.17
CA TYR A 348 -10.74 23.12 -5.94
C TYR A 348 -10.42 23.30 -7.43
N CYS A 349 -10.79 24.45 -8.02
CA CYS A 349 -10.75 24.64 -9.47
C CYS A 349 -9.62 25.57 -9.94
N SER A 350 -9.26 26.59 -9.15
CA SER A 350 -8.29 27.62 -9.53
C SER A 350 -6.89 27.08 -9.82
N VAL A 351 -6.52 25.97 -9.18
CA VAL A 351 -5.22 25.31 -9.36
C VAL A 351 -4.97 24.87 -10.82
N CYS A 352 -6.05 24.54 -11.54
CA CYS A 352 -6.02 24.20 -12.96
C CYS A 352 -6.54 25.35 -13.83
N HIS A 353 -7.66 25.97 -13.43
CA HIS A 353 -8.36 26.95 -14.25
C HIS A 353 -7.94 28.41 -14.04
N GLY A 354 -7.08 28.69 -13.07
CA GLY A 354 -6.72 30.06 -12.68
C GLY A 354 -7.77 30.70 -11.76
N MET A 355 -7.37 31.72 -11.01
CA MET A 355 -8.30 32.49 -10.17
C MET A 355 -9.33 33.27 -11.00
N ASP A 356 -8.92 33.66 -12.20
CA ASP A 356 -9.68 34.41 -13.20
C ASP A 356 -10.41 33.50 -14.21
N GLY A 357 -10.20 32.17 -14.14
CA GLY A 357 -10.86 31.20 -15.00
C GLY A 357 -10.26 31.03 -16.40
N TYR A 358 -9.09 31.61 -16.71
CA TYR A 358 -8.50 31.55 -18.06
C TYR A 358 -7.78 30.24 -18.42
N GLY A 359 -7.76 29.23 -17.54
CA GLY A 359 -7.04 27.98 -17.79
C GLY A 359 -5.53 28.07 -17.52
N ASN A 360 -5.09 29.11 -16.80
CA ASN A 360 -3.69 29.45 -16.53
C ASN A 360 -3.24 29.10 -15.11
N GLY A 361 -3.92 28.14 -14.45
CA GLY A 361 -3.59 27.70 -13.09
C GLY A 361 -2.18 27.14 -12.95
N LEU A 362 -1.69 27.01 -11.72
CA LEU A 362 -0.33 26.54 -11.41
C LEU A 362 -0.02 25.18 -12.06
N VAL A 363 -1.00 24.27 -12.09
CA VAL A 363 -0.83 22.95 -12.74
C VAL A 363 -0.66 23.10 -14.25
N ALA A 364 -1.46 23.97 -14.89
CA ALA A 364 -1.34 24.23 -16.33
C ALA A 364 0.01 24.85 -16.69
N ARG A 365 0.48 25.84 -15.91
CA ARG A 365 1.80 26.46 -16.09
C ARG A 365 2.94 25.46 -15.89
N ARG A 366 2.84 24.60 -14.88
CA ARG A 366 3.84 23.55 -14.63
C ARG A 366 3.88 22.55 -15.78
N ALA A 367 2.73 22.07 -16.24
CA ALA A 367 2.63 21.11 -17.34
C ALA A 367 3.23 21.66 -18.65
N GLN A 368 3.00 22.95 -18.93
CA GLN A 368 3.65 23.65 -20.05
C GLN A 368 5.17 23.74 -19.86
N SER A 369 5.66 24.09 -18.66
CA SER A 369 7.11 24.23 -18.40
C SER A 369 7.92 22.94 -18.60
N ILE A 370 7.29 21.78 -18.41
CA ILE A 370 7.94 20.47 -18.55
C ILE A 370 7.63 19.77 -19.88
N ASN A 371 6.91 20.44 -20.81
CA ASN A 371 6.45 19.86 -22.08
C ASN A 371 5.79 18.49 -21.90
N ALA A 372 4.86 18.38 -20.95
CA ALA A 372 4.19 17.11 -20.65
C ALA A 372 3.46 16.56 -21.89
N PRO A 373 3.84 15.37 -22.42
CA PRO A 373 3.42 14.91 -23.74
C PRO A 373 1.95 14.50 -23.83
N THR A 374 1.30 14.23 -22.69
CA THR A 374 -0.11 13.79 -22.61
C THR A 374 -1.02 14.82 -21.95
N TRP A 375 -0.54 16.06 -21.79
CA TRP A 375 -1.28 17.12 -21.13
C TRP A 375 -2.38 17.70 -22.03
N VAL A 376 -3.59 17.80 -21.48
CA VAL A 376 -4.72 18.50 -22.10
C VAL A 376 -4.93 19.81 -21.32
N PRO A 377 -4.74 20.99 -21.95
CA PRO A 377 -4.95 22.25 -21.28
C PRO A 377 -6.37 22.37 -20.70
N PRO A 378 -6.51 22.86 -19.45
CA PRO A 378 -7.82 23.18 -18.89
C PRO A 378 -8.53 24.19 -19.79
N ALA A 379 -9.83 24.02 -20.01
CA ALA A 379 -10.60 25.00 -20.76
C ALA A 379 -10.64 26.35 -20.00
N SER A 380 -10.62 27.45 -20.75
CA SER A 380 -10.95 28.76 -20.20
C SER A 380 -12.47 28.84 -20.01
N MET A 381 -12.91 29.25 -18.83
CA MET A 381 -14.32 29.44 -18.52
C MET A 381 -14.98 30.50 -19.41
N HIS A 382 -14.17 31.37 -20.02
CA HIS A 382 -14.60 32.44 -20.91
C HIS A 382 -14.81 32.01 -22.36
N GLN A 383 -14.58 30.74 -22.68
CA GLN A 383 -14.85 30.20 -24.01
C GLN A 383 -16.36 30.25 -24.31
N GLU A 384 -16.71 30.80 -25.48
CA GLU A 384 -18.10 30.98 -25.90
C GLU A 384 -18.87 29.64 -25.95
N THR A 385 -18.19 28.53 -26.21
CA THR A 385 -18.78 27.18 -26.23
C THR A 385 -19.21 26.68 -24.84
N LEU A 386 -18.79 27.35 -23.76
CA LEU A 386 -19.14 27.01 -22.38
C LEU A 386 -20.22 27.92 -21.80
N TYR A 387 -20.78 28.85 -22.58
CA TYR A 387 -21.81 29.78 -22.09
C TYR A 387 -23.17 29.08 -22.02
N ALA A 388 -24.09 29.66 -21.24
CA ALA A 388 -25.33 29.00 -20.85
C ALA A 388 -26.22 28.57 -22.03
N ASP A 389 -26.12 29.25 -23.17
CA ASP A 389 -26.84 28.96 -24.41
C ASP A 389 -26.37 27.67 -25.11
N LYS A 390 -25.09 27.30 -24.96
CA LYS A 390 -24.48 26.13 -25.61
C LYS A 390 -24.14 25.01 -24.62
N TYR A 391 -23.98 25.38 -23.35
CA TYR A 391 -23.52 24.48 -22.31
C TYR A 391 -24.38 24.69 -21.07
N PRO A 392 -25.47 23.93 -20.89
CA PRO A 392 -26.40 24.07 -19.77
C PRO A 392 -25.73 23.96 -18.39
N ASP A 393 -26.35 24.55 -17.37
CA ASP A 393 -25.83 24.53 -15.99
C ASP A 393 -25.69 23.10 -15.44
N GLY A 394 -26.64 22.22 -15.77
CA GLY A 394 -26.59 20.81 -15.42
C GLY A 394 -25.40 20.06 -16.05
N LYS A 395 -24.99 20.45 -17.26
CA LYS A 395 -23.80 19.90 -17.92
C LYS A 395 -22.51 20.34 -17.23
N LEU A 396 -22.45 21.59 -16.74
CA LEU A 396 -21.32 22.06 -15.91
C LEU A 396 -21.28 21.32 -14.57
N PHE A 397 -22.43 21.19 -13.92
CA PHE A 397 -22.55 20.44 -12.67
C PHE A 397 -22.06 19.00 -12.83
N SER A 398 -22.51 18.31 -13.89
CA SER A 398 -22.08 16.93 -14.17
C SER A 398 -20.59 16.85 -14.47
N THR A 399 -20.03 17.82 -15.19
CA THR A 399 -18.59 17.89 -15.47
C THR A 399 -17.76 18.05 -14.20
N ILE A 400 -18.21 18.89 -13.25
CA ILE A 400 -17.55 19.04 -11.94
C ILE A 400 -17.67 17.74 -11.14
N SER A 401 -18.83 17.09 -11.20
CA SER A 401 -19.15 15.90 -10.42
C SER A 401 -18.37 14.67 -10.87
N ASN A 402 -18.38 14.42 -12.18
CA ASN A 402 -17.92 13.18 -12.80
C ASN A 402 -16.58 13.32 -13.53
N GLY A 403 -16.13 14.56 -13.76
CA GLY A 403 -14.91 14.85 -14.51
C GLY A 403 -15.13 14.81 -16.02
N ILE A 404 -14.12 15.27 -16.77
CA ILE A 404 -14.11 15.20 -18.24
C ILE A 404 -12.68 15.11 -18.76
N ARG A 405 -12.40 14.16 -19.65
CA ARG A 405 -11.06 13.90 -20.21
C ARG A 405 -10.02 13.66 -19.10
N LYS A 406 -9.11 14.62 -18.86
CA LYS A 406 -8.07 14.56 -17.81
C LYS A 406 -8.46 15.32 -16.55
N MET A 407 -9.62 15.99 -16.54
CA MET A 407 -10.17 16.61 -15.34
C MET A 407 -10.83 15.54 -14.45
N PRO A 408 -10.40 15.38 -13.19
CA PRO A 408 -11.01 14.43 -12.26
C PRO A 408 -12.42 14.87 -11.86
N GLY A 409 -13.25 13.92 -11.42
CA GLY A 409 -14.55 14.20 -10.81
C GLY A 409 -14.42 14.52 -9.33
N TYR A 410 -15.20 15.51 -8.87
CA TYR A 410 -15.13 16.04 -7.50
C TYR A 410 -16.34 15.69 -6.63
N ALA A 411 -17.25 14.80 -7.08
CA ALA A 411 -18.43 14.43 -6.31
C ALA A 411 -18.14 13.90 -4.89
N GLY A 412 -16.99 13.24 -4.69
CA GLY A 412 -16.56 12.75 -3.38
C GLY A 412 -15.90 13.82 -2.48
N GLN A 413 -15.54 14.98 -3.02
CA GLN A 413 -14.80 16.03 -2.31
C GLN A 413 -15.62 17.30 -2.10
N ILE A 414 -16.54 17.62 -3.02
CA ILE A 414 -17.34 18.84 -3.00
C ILE A 414 -18.82 18.47 -2.81
N LYS A 415 -19.45 19.06 -1.80
CA LYS A 415 -20.86 18.80 -1.47
C LYS A 415 -21.77 19.18 -2.64
N LEU A 416 -22.98 18.60 -2.66
CA LEU A 416 -23.98 18.83 -3.71
C LEU A 416 -24.26 20.32 -3.96
N LYS A 417 -24.65 21.05 -2.91
CA LYS A 417 -24.96 22.50 -3.00
C LYS A 417 -23.74 23.32 -3.41
N ASP A 418 -22.55 22.96 -2.92
CA ASP A 418 -21.30 23.64 -3.26
C ASP A 418 -20.93 23.47 -4.74
N ARG A 419 -21.20 22.30 -5.34
CA ARG A 419 -21.02 22.09 -6.78
C ARG A 419 -21.93 23.02 -7.60
N TRP A 420 -23.19 23.18 -7.21
CA TRP A 420 -24.10 24.14 -7.85
C TRP A 420 -23.69 25.60 -7.58
N ALA A 421 -23.14 25.91 -6.40
CA ALA A 421 -22.57 27.22 -6.12
C ALA A 421 -21.37 27.54 -7.04
N ILE A 422 -20.49 26.56 -7.29
CA ILE A 422 -19.39 26.69 -8.26
C ILE A 422 -19.95 26.98 -9.66
N VAL A 423 -21.03 26.30 -10.10
CA VAL A 423 -21.66 26.59 -11.40
C VAL A 423 -22.13 28.05 -11.46
N ALA A 424 -22.79 28.57 -10.42
CA ALA A 424 -23.18 29.98 -10.35
C ALA A 424 -21.97 30.92 -10.44
N TYR A 425 -20.87 30.59 -9.77
CA TYR A 425 -19.65 31.39 -9.83
C TYR A 425 -18.97 31.34 -11.21
N VAL A 426 -18.97 30.18 -11.89
CA VAL A 426 -18.49 30.08 -13.29
C VAL A 426 -19.32 30.98 -14.21
N ARG A 427 -20.64 31.07 -14.02
CA ARG A 427 -21.48 32.04 -14.75
C ARG A 427 -21.15 33.49 -14.41
N ALA A 428 -20.81 33.79 -13.16
CA ALA A 428 -20.35 35.12 -12.77
C ALA A 428 -19.02 35.47 -13.44
N LEU A 429 -18.07 34.52 -13.53
CA LEU A 429 -16.82 34.71 -14.27
C LEU A 429 -17.08 35.01 -15.74
N GLN A 430 -17.96 34.25 -16.40
CA GLN A 430 -18.35 34.49 -17.80
C GLN A 430 -18.98 35.88 -18.00
N LYS A 431 -19.87 36.27 -17.09
CA LYS A 431 -20.49 37.61 -17.10
C LYS A 431 -19.47 38.71 -16.83
N SER A 432 -18.46 38.48 -15.99
CA SER A 432 -17.44 39.51 -15.69
C SER A 432 -16.69 40.02 -16.92
N GLN A 433 -16.60 39.20 -17.97
CA GLN A 433 -15.94 39.57 -19.24
C GLN A 433 -16.89 40.14 -20.29
N ASN A 434 -18.21 39.93 -20.14
CA ASN A 434 -19.21 40.24 -21.18
C ASN A 434 -20.44 41.00 -20.66
N ALA A 435 -20.40 41.55 -19.44
CA ALA A 435 -21.50 42.30 -18.88
C ALA A 435 -21.67 43.64 -19.61
N SER A 436 -22.90 43.95 -20.03
CA SER A 436 -23.28 45.27 -20.52
C SER A 436 -23.75 46.17 -19.38
N MET A 437 -23.57 47.48 -19.52
CA MET A 437 -24.13 48.51 -18.63
C MET A 437 -25.67 48.46 -18.56
N ASP A 438 -26.32 47.84 -19.56
CA ASP A 438 -27.77 47.64 -19.58
C ASP A 438 -28.26 46.69 -18.47
N LEU A 439 -27.36 45.86 -17.93
CA LEU A 439 -27.67 44.93 -16.83
C LEU A 439 -27.60 45.59 -15.45
N VAL A 440 -27.09 46.83 -15.37
CA VAL A 440 -26.96 47.57 -14.11
C VAL A 440 -28.26 48.32 -13.84
N PRO A 441 -28.88 48.17 -12.65
CA PRO A 441 -30.05 48.95 -12.27
C PRO A 441 -29.78 50.45 -12.38
N GLU A 442 -30.77 51.24 -12.80
CA GLU A 442 -30.62 52.68 -13.03
C GLU A 442 -30.08 53.43 -11.80
N SER A 443 -30.45 52.97 -10.60
CA SER A 443 -29.97 53.52 -9.32
C SER A 443 -28.47 53.34 -9.06
N GLU A 444 -27.84 52.37 -9.72
CA GLU A 444 -26.42 52.01 -9.51
C GLU A 444 -25.53 52.39 -10.70
N LYS A 445 -26.10 52.73 -11.87
CA LYS A 445 -25.35 53.03 -13.09
C LYS A 445 -24.28 54.10 -12.89
N ALA A 446 -24.63 55.23 -12.29
CA ALA A 446 -23.68 56.33 -12.07
C ALA A 446 -22.50 55.92 -11.17
N ALA A 447 -22.75 55.09 -10.15
CA ALA A 447 -21.70 54.59 -9.27
C ALA A 447 -20.78 53.59 -9.98
N VAL A 448 -21.35 52.69 -10.79
CA VAL A 448 -20.58 51.74 -11.60
C VAL A 448 -19.76 52.45 -12.67
N GLU A 449 -20.30 53.46 -13.35
CA GLU A 449 -19.57 54.27 -14.34
C GLU A 449 -18.36 54.98 -13.72
N ALA A 450 -18.54 55.57 -12.54
CA ALA A 450 -17.45 56.19 -11.80
C ALA A 450 -16.36 55.15 -11.43
N ALA A 451 -16.76 54.00 -10.89
CA ALA A 451 -15.83 52.92 -10.55
C ALA A 451 -15.08 52.38 -11.79
N VAL A 452 -15.76 52.24 -12.93
CA VAL A 452 -15.13 51.82 -14.19
C VAL A 452 -14.12 52.86 -14.68
N ALA A 453 -14.43 54.15 -14.56
CA ALA A 453 -13.50 55.23 -14.92
C ALA A 453 -12.24 55.21 -14.04
N ASP A 454 -12.42 55.03 -12.72
CA ASP A 454 -11.32 54.94 -11.76
C ASP A 454 -10.42 53.73 -12.03
N VAL A 455 -11.01 52.56 -12.25
CA VAL A 455 -10.26 51.33 -12.59
C VAL A 455 -9.52 51.50 -13.93
N LYS A 456 -10.13 52.12 -14.94
CA LYS A 456 -9.45 52.40 -16.22
C LYS A 456 -8.26 53.35 -16.04
N ALA A 457 -8.40 54.38 -15.21
CA ALA A 457 -7.32 55.30 -14.90
C ALA A 457 -6.18 54.58 -14.17
N GLU A 458 -6.50 53.71 -13.21
CA GLU A 458 -5.53 52.89 -12.48
C GLU A 458 -4.79 51.91 -13.40
N LEU A 459 -5.50 51.17 -14.24
CA LEU A 459 -4.90 50.24 -15.20
C LEU A 459 -3.99 50.97 -16.19
N LYS A 460 -4.37 52.17 -16.64
CA LYS A 460 -3.53 53.03 -17.48
C LYS A 460 -2.23 53.42 -16.76
N ARG A 461 -2.32 53.82 -15.48
CA ARG A 461 -1.15 54.15 -14.67
C ARG A 461 -0.21 52.94 -14.51
N GLN A 462 -0.76 51.77 -14.19
CA GLN A 462 0.01 50.53 -14.05
C GLN A 462 0.68 50.11 -15.37
N ALA A 463 0.01 50.29 -16.50
CA ALA A 463 0.59 50.02 -17.82
C ALA A 463 1.77 50.97 -18.13
N GLU A 464 1.60 52.27 -17.86
CA GLU A 464 2.67 53.27 -18.05
C GLU A 464 3.88 53.00 -17.12
N GLU A 465 3.65 52.59 -15.87
CA GLU A 465 4.70 52.20 -14.94
C GLU A 465 5.42 50.92 -15.37
N ALA A 466 4.68 49.91 -15.83
CA ALA A 466 5.26 48.67 -16.34
C ALA A 466 6.10 48.90 -17.60
N GLU A 467 5.66 49.79 -18.50
CA GLU A 467 6.41 50.17 -19.71
C GLU A 467 7.71 50.90 -19.35
N LYS A 468 7.66 51.85 -18.40
CA LYS A 468 8.85 52.53 -17.88
C LYS A 468 9.83 51.54 -17.24
N ALA A 469 9.33 50.60 -16.43
CA ALA A 469 10.16 49.57 -15.79
C ALA A 469 10.80 48.62 -16.81
N ALA A 470 10.07 48.25 -17.87
CA ALA A 470 10.59 47.43 -18.97
C ALA A 470 11.66 48.17 -19.79
N ALA A 471 11.46 49.47 -20.06
CA ALA A 471 12.44 50.31 -20.74
C ALA A 471 13.72 50.49 -19.91
N ALA A 472 13.59 50.71 -18.59
CA ALA A 472 14.72 50.81 -17.67
C ALA A 472 15.53 49.50 -17.60
N ARG A 473 14.86 48.34 -17.56
CA ARG A 473 15.53 47.01 -17.61
C ARG A 473 16.30 46.78 -18.91
N LYS A 474 15.79 47.26 -20.06
CA LYS A 474 16.50 47.18 -21.34
C LYS A 474 17.76 48.05 -21.37
N GLN A 475 17.73 49.22 -20.72
CA GLN A 475 18.90 50.12 -20.62
C GLN A 475 19.97 49.62 -19.64
N THR A 476 19.62 48.74 -18.68
CA THR A 476 20.62 48.13 -17.76
C THR A 476 21.24 46.85 -18.31
N GLN A 477 20.70 46.30 -19.41
CA GLN A 477 21.20 45.09 -20.08
C GLN A 477 21.99 45.38 -21.36
N SER A 478 22.07 46.66 -21.78
CA SER A 478 22.99 47.18 -22.80
C SER A 478 24.20 47.82 -22.13
#